data_AF-A0A357Y1Y3-F1
#
_entry.id   AF-A0A357Y1Y3-F1
#
_cell.length_a   1.000
_cell.length_b   1.000
_cell.length_c   1.000
_cell.angle_alpha   90.00
_cell.angle_beta   90.00
_cell.angle_gamma   90.00
#
_symmetry.space_group_name_H-M   'P 1'
#
loop_
_entity.id
_entity.type
_entity.pdbx_description
1 polymer ?
#
loop_
_entity_poly.entity_id
_entity_poly.type
_entity_poly.pdbx_seq_one_letter_code
_entity_poly.pdbx_strand_id
1 'polypeptide(L)'
;MAELHRLWQLYLTLSQELLKFIDRQDIDEFLALVEQREQVVQAMQAQPAESMAAWRRTPECAALLREIKPLEMQIIYKAKAWLNKSRRNTAQVHAYELTAGRLNPLGNIVNRKY
;
A
#
# COMPACT_ATOMS: atom_id res chain seq x y z
N MET A 1 -15.08 -11.42 -9.36
CA MET A 1 -13.93 -11.04 -10.23
C MET A 1 -13.86 -9.54 -10.50
N ALA A 2 -14.92 -8.88 -10.96
CA ALA A 2 -14.93 -7.42 -11.18
C ALA A 2 -14.54 -6.61 -9.93
N GLU A 3 -15.02 -7.00 -8.75
CA GLU A 3 -14.67 -6.30 -7.49
C GLU A 3 -13.19 -6.42 -7.13
N LEU A 4 -12.60 -7.61 -7.26
CA LEU A 4 -11.16 -7.79 -7.05
C LEU A 4 -10.34 -6.95 -8.03
N HIS A 5 -10.74 -6.89 -9.29
CA HIS A 5 -10.07 -6.02 -10.26
C HIS A 5 -10.11 -4.54 -9.80
N ARG A 6 -11.29 -4.05 -9.44
CA ARG A 6 -11.49 -2.68 -8.95
C ARG A 6 -10.61 -2.38 -7.72
N LEU A 7 -10.60 -3.26 -6.72
CA LEU A 7 -9.83 -3.08 -5.50
C LEU A 7 -8.32 -3.01 -5.78
N TRP A 8 -7.81 -3.85 -6.69
CA TRP A 8 -6.40 -3.84 -7.07
C TRP A 8 -6.01 -2.59 -7.88
N GLN A 9 -6.89 -2.09 -8.76
CA GLN A 9 -6.68 -0.82 -9.46
C GLN A 9 -6.69 0.37 -8.48
N LEU A 10 -7.60 0.35 -7.51
CA LEU A 10 -7.65 1.38 -6.48
C LEU A 10 -6.39 1.36 -5.62
N TYR A 11 -5.90 0.17 -5.26
CA TYR A 11 -4.64 0.01 -4.55
C TYR A 11 -3.45 0.62 -5.32
N LEU A 12 -3.36 0.34 -6.62
CA LEU A 12 -2.36 0.93 -7.51
C LEU A 12 -2.46 2.46 -7.53
N THR A 13 -3.67 2.99 -7.70
CA THR A 13 -3.92 4.44 -7.72
C THR A 13 -3.47 5.10 -6.42
N LEU A 14 -3.87 4.55 -5.27
CA LEU A 14 -3.47 5.05 -3.95
C LEU A 14 -1.95 4.96 -3.74
N SER A 15 -1.30 3.90 -4.23
CA SER A 15 0.16 3.80 -4.22
C SER A 15 0.84 4.89 -5.06
N GLN A 16 0.28 5.26 -6.20
CA GLN A 16 0.80 6.36 -7.01
C GLN A 16 0.59 7.71 -6.32
N GLU A 17 -0.57 7.95 -5.71
CA GLU A 17 -0.84 9.18 -4.96
C GLU A 17 0.09 9.31 -3.75
N LEU A 18 0.31 8.24 -2.98
CA LEU A 18 1.24 8.24 -1.83
C LEU A 18 2.64 8.73 -2.22
N LEU A 19 3.13 8.37 -3.40
CA LEU A 19 4.43 8.84 -3.90
C LEU A 19 4.45 10.35 -4.20
N LYS A 20 3.32 10.94 -4.61
CA LYS A 20 3.23 12.39 -4.82
C LYS A 20 3.27 13.15 -3.50
N PHE A 21 2.51 12.71 -2.51
CA PHE A 21 2.40 13.41 -1.22
C PHE A 21 3.63 13.25 -0.34
N ILE A 22 4.30 12.09 -0.39
CA ILE A 22 5.57 11.92 0.31
C ILE A 22 6.66 12.86 -0.21
N ASP A 23 6.68 13.12 -1.52
CA ASP A 23 7.64 14.04 -2.13
C ASP A 23 7.30 15.51 -1.82
N ARG A 24 6.01 15.83 -1.64
CA ARG A 24 5.53 17.15 -1.21
C ARG A 24 5.70 17.40 0.31
N GLN A 25 6.09 16.39 1.08
CA GLN A 25 6.15 16.42 2.55
C GLN A 25 4.82 16.81 3.19
N ASP A 26 3.71 16.48 2.53
CA ASP A 26 2.37 16.79 2.99
C ASP A 26 1.84 15.60 3.81
N ILE A 27 1.89 15.76 5.12
CA ILE A 27 1.85 14.65 6.08
C ILE A 27 0.43 14.17 6.28
N ASP A 28 -0.49 15.08 6.56
CA ASP A 28 -1.87 14.74 6.90
C ASP A 28 -2.54 14.01 5.72
N GLU A 29 -2.32 14.49 4.51
CA GLU A 29 -2.73 13.88 3.25
C GLU A 29 -2.07 12.52 3.03
N PHE A 30 -0.77 12.39 3.28
CA PHE A 30 -0.09 11.10 3.20
C PHE A 30 -0.69 10.08 4.17
N LEU A 31 -0.94 10.47 5.42
CA LEU A 31 -1.53 9.62 6.45
C LEU A 31 -2.96 9.19 6.06
N ALA A 32 -3.78 10.13 5.61
CA ALA A 32 -5.13 9.85 5.14
C ALA A 32 -5.13 8.84 3.97
N LEU A 33 -4.16 8.95 3.04
CA LEU A 33 -4.00 8.00 1.94
C LEU A 33 -3.50 6.62 2.40
N VAL A 34 -2.64 6.55 3.40
CA VAL A 34 -2.21 5.27 4.00
C VAL A 34 -3.41 4.56 4.61
N GLU A 35 -4.28 5.28 5.34
CA GLU A 35 -5.50 4.72 5.92
C GLU A 35 -6.48 4.22 4.85
N GLN A 36 -6.68 5.00 3.79
CA GLN A 36 -7.50 4.55 2.65
C GLN A 36 -6.93 3.29 2.00
N ARG A 37 -5.61 3.22 1.81
CA ARG A 37 -4.94 2.04 1.22
C ARG A 37 -5.06 0.81 2.12
N GLU A 38 -5.03 0.99 3.44
CA GLU A 38 -5.26 -0.09 4.40
C GLU A 38 -6.69 -0.64 4.32
N GLN A 39 -7.70 0.24 4.21
CA GLN A 39 -9.10 -0.18 4.04
C GLN A 39 -9.29 -1.00 2.74
N VAL A 40 -8.60 -0.62 1.66
CA VAL A 40 -8.60 -1.40 0.40
C VAL A 40 -7.99 -2.78 0.62
N VAL A 41 -6.87 -2.88 1.36
CA VAL A 41 -6.26 -4.16 1.70
C VAL A 41 -7.21 -5.05 2.52
N GLN A 42 -7.88 -4.47 3.52
CA GLN A 42 -8.87 -5.18 4.32
C GLN A 42 -10.04 -5.68 3.45
N ALA A 43 -10.54 -4.83 2.54
CA ALA A 43 -11.58 -5.22 1.58
C ALA A 43 -11.12 -6.34 0.63
N MET A 44 -9.86 -6.31 0.18
CA MET A 44 -9.26 -7.40 -0.61
C MET A 44 -9.18 -8.70 0.20
N GLN A 45 -8.79 -8.62 1.47
CA GLN A 45 -8.68 -9.78 2.37
C GLN A 45 -10.03 -10.38 2.77
N ALA A 46 -11.09 -9.56 2.80
CA ALA A 46 -12.46 -10.00 3.06
C ALA A 46 -13.09 -10.76 1.88
N GLN A 47 -12.48 -10.72 0.69
CA GLN A 47 -12.95 -11.50 -0.46
C GLN A 47 -12.75 -13.01 -0.22
N PRO A 48 -13.64 -13.86 -0.76
CA PRO A 48 -13.49 -15.31 -0.65
C PRO A 48 -12.13 -15.80 -1.15
N ALA A 49 -11.49 -16.71 -0.41
CA ALA A 49 -10.16 -17.23 -0.74
C ALA A 49 -10.10 -17.85 -2.15
N GLU A 50 -11.15 -18.56 -2.56
CA GLU A 50 -11.26 -19.14 -3.91
C GLU A 50 -11.28 -18.08 -5.01
N SER A 51 -12.02 -16.98 -4.80
CA SER A 51 -12.07 -15.85 -5.74
C SER A 51 -10.72 -15.15 -5.83
N MET A 52 -10.02 -14.99 -4.71
CA MET A 52 -8.66 -14.45 -4.66
C MET A 52 -7.66 -15.36 -5.38
N ALA A 53 -7.75 -16.68 -5.19
CA ALA A 53 -6.89 -17.65 -5.86
C ALA A 53 -7.13 -17.68 -7.38
N ALA A 54 -8.39 -17.64 -7.82
CA ALA A 54 -8.75 -17.52 -9.23
C ALA A 54 -8.21 -16.22 -9.84
N TRP A 55 -8.39 -15.08 -9.16
CA TRP A 55 -7.86 -13.78 -9.56
C TRP A 55 -6.33 -13.78 -9.75
N ARG A 56 -5.57 -14.39 -8.84
CA ARG A 56 -4.10 -14.43 -8.94
C ARG A 56 -3.55 -15.19 -10.15
N ARG A 57 -4.34 -16.11 -10.71
CA ARG A 57 -3.95 -16.87 -11.91
C ARG A 57 -4.20 -16.11 -13.21
N THR A 58 -4.87 -14.96 -13.14
CA THR A 58 -5.18 -14.15 -14.32
C THR A 58 -3.97 -13.34 -14.81
N PRO A 59 -3.84 -13.12 -16.13
CA PRO A 59 -2.78 -12.27 -16.68
C PRO A 59 -2.93 -10.79 -16.24
N GLU A 60 -4.16 -10.32 -16.00
CA GLU A 60 -4.45 -8.97 -15.52
C GLU A 60 -3.86 -8.74 -14.13
N CYS A 61 -4.04 -9.70 -13.21
CA CYS A 61 -3.43 -9.63 -11.88
C CYS A 61 -1.90 -9.62 -11.97
N ALA A 62 -1.32 -10.44 -12.87
CA ALA A 62 0.12 -10.45 -13.09
C ALA A 62 0.66 -9.11 -13.67
N ALA A 63 -0.13 -8.42 -14.49
CA ALA A 63 0.22 -7.08 -14.99
C ALA A 63 0.19 -6.04 -13.86
N LEU A 64 -0.89 -5.99 -13.09
CA LEU A 64 -1.01 -5.09 -11.94
C LEU A 64 0.10 -5.30 -10.91
N LEU A 65 0.45 -6.55 -10.61
CA LEU A 65 1.57 -6.87 -9.71
C LEU A 65 2.92 -6.33 -10.21
N ARG A 66 3.17 -6.34 -11.52
CA ARG A 66 4.40 -5.80 -12.10
C ARG A 66 4.49 -4.28 -11.92
N GLU A 67 3.36 -3.58 -11.98
CA GLU A 67 3.28 -2.14 -11.73
C GLU A 67 3.37 -1.80 -10.25
N ILE A 68 2.66 -2.54 -9.40
CA ILE A 68 2.56 -2.26 -7.97
C ILE A 68 3.90 -2.48 -7.25
N LYS A 69 4.59 -3.60 -7.50
CA LYS A 69 5.84 -3.97 -6.80
C LYS A 69 6.89 -2.86 -6.71
N PRO A 70 7.30 -2.20 -7.81
CA PRO A 70 8.29 -1.12 -7.74
C PRO A 70 7.76 0.11 -6.98
N LEU A 71 6.46 0.38 -7.02
CA LEU A 71 5.86 1.48 -6.26
C LEU A 71 5.88 1.21 -4.76
N GLU A 72 5.53 -0.01 -4.33
CA GLU A 72 5.59 -0.39 -2.91
C GLU A 72 6.99 -0.22 -2.35
N MET A 73 8.00 -0.66 -3.12
CA MET A 73 9.39 -0.55 -2.72
C MET A 73 9.79 0.92 -2.54
N GLN A 74 9.42 1.79 -3.50
CA GLN A 74 9.68 3.22 -3.42
C GLN A 74 8.99 3.89 -2.23
N ILE A 75 7.71 3.57 -1.98
CA ILE A 75 6.95 4.09 -0.84
C ILE A 75 7.65 3.71 0.47
N ILE A 76 8.03 2.44 0.63
CA ILE A 76 8.71 1.95 1.84
C ILE A 76 10.04 2.68 2.05
N TYR A 77 10.86 2.80 1.01
CA TYR A 77 12.16 3.48 1.13
C TYR A 77 12.01 4.97 1.44
N LYS A 78 11.13 5.68 0.72
CA LYS A 78 10.88 7.11 0.94
C LYS A 78 10.29 7.35 2.33
N ALA A 79 9.36 6.51 2.79
CA ALA A 79 8.77 6.64 4.12
C ALA A 79 9.79 6.43 5.24
N LYS A 80 10.70 5.45 5.09
CA LYS A 80 11.81 5.25 6.03
C LYS A 80 12.77 6.44 6.05
N ALA A 81 13.17 6.94 4.88
CA ALA A 81 14.06 8.09 4.77
C ALA A 81 13.43 9.34 5.42
N TRP A 82 12.14 9.54 5.16
CA TRP A 82 11.37 10.63 5.73
C TRP A 82 11.21 10.52 7.26
N LEU A 83 10.87 9.34 7.79
CA LEU A 83 10.81 9.09 9.24
C LEU A 83 12.15 9.39 9.92
N ASN A 84 13.26 8.96 9.32
CA ASN A 84 14.60 9.24 9.83
C ASN A 84 14.92 10.75 9.85
N LYS A 85 14.45 11.50 8.85
CA LYS A 85 14.57 12.97 8.81
C LYS A 85 13.69 13.62 9.90
N SER A 86 12.46 13.16 10.08
CA SER A 86 11.54 13.70 11.08
C SER A 86 12.02 13.47 12.52
N ARG A 87 12.56 12.28 12.83
CA ARG A 87 13.12 11.95 14.16
C ARG A 87 14.25 12.87 14.60
N ARG A 88 15.03 13.38 13.64
CA ARG A 88 16.12 14.34 13.90
C ARG A 88 15.60 15.75 14.20
N ASN A 89 14.34 16.04 13.86
CA ASN A 89 13.85 17.42 13.76
C ASN A 89 12.79 17.85 14.79
N THR A 90 11.95 17.00 15.45
CA THR A 90 11.07 17.35 16.62
C THR A 90 10.07 16.21 17.04
N ALA A 91 9.52 16.33 18.26
CA ALA A 91 8.63 15.49 19.11
C ALA A 91 7.34 14.84 18.55
N GLN A 92 7.04 14.86 17.25
CA GLN A 92 5.82 14.23 16.68
C GLN A 92 6.01 12.74 16.32
N VAL A 93 7.06 12.10 16.83
CA VAL A 93 7.55 10.76 16.44
C VAL A 93 6.48 9.65 16.53
N HIS A 94 5.53 9.75 17.46
CA HIS A 94 4.57 8.67 17.73
C HIS A 94 3.54 8.42 16.61
N ALA A 95 3.03 9.47 15.95
CA ALA A 95 2.13 9.28 14.80
C ALA A 95 2.85 8.60 13.62
N TYR A 96 4.16 8.84 13.50
CA TYR A 96 4.97 8.38 12.38
C TYR A 96 5.40 6.91 12.51
N GLU A 97 5.66 6.44 13.73
CA GLU A 97 5.97 5.02 13.97
C GLU A 97 4.78 4.10 13.67
N LEU A 98 3.56 4.52 14.04
CA LEU A 98 2.33 3.79 13.73
C LEU A 98 2.12 3.63 12.22
N THR A 99 2.48 4.65 11.45
CA THR A 99 2.33 4.68 9.99
C THR A 99 3.30 3.74 9.29
N ALA A 100 4.56 3.69 9.75
CA ALA A 100 5.54 2.73 9.22
C ALA A 100 5.08 1.27 9.41
N GLY A 101 4.33 0.96 10.48
CA GLY A 101 3.71 -0.35 10.70
C GLY A 101 2.55 -0.67 9.74
N ARG A 102 1.86 0.35 9.21
CA ARG A 102 0.74 0.22 8.26
C ARG A 102 1.18 0.12 6.80
N LEU A 103 2.42 0.50 6.49
CA LEU A 103 3.05 0.32 5.19
C LEU A 103 3.43 -1.15 4.97
N ASN A 104 2.44 -2.03 4.94
CA ASN A 104 2.63 -3.43 4.61
C ASN A 104 2.62 -3.63 3.10
N PRO A 105 3.67 -4.22 2.51
CA PRO A 105 3.64 -4.59 1.11
C PRO A 105 2.57 -5.67 0.88
N LEU A 106 2.03 -5.75 -0.34
CA LEU A 106 1.09 -6.80 -0.73
C LEU A 106 1.62 -8.21 -0.48
N GLY A 107 2.93 -8.39 -0.23
CA GLY A 107 3.58 -9.65 0.11
C GLY A 107 2.78 -10.57 1.03
N ASN A 108 2.09 -10.04 2.05
CA ASN A 108 1.24 -10.86 2.94
C ASN A 108 -0.05 -11.36 2.27
N ILE A 109 -0.60 -10.57 1.34
CA ILE A 109 -1.71 -11.01 0.49
C ILE A 109 -1.15 -12.05 -0.49
N VAL A 110 -0.13 -11.73 -1.29
CA VAL A 110 0.32 -12.58 -2.41
C VAL A 110 1.01 -13.89 -1.98
N ASN A 111 1.70 -13.93 -0.83
CA ASN A 111 2.43 -15.13 -0.37
C ASN A 111 1.58 -16.14 0.40
N ARG A 112 0.30 -15.86 0.68
CA ARG A 112 -0.56 -16.82 1.37
C ARG A 112 -0.80 -18.03 0.45
N LYS A 113 -0.06 -19.11 0.69
CA LYS A 113 -0.21 -20.42 0.05
C LYS A 113 -1.53 -21.03 0.54
N TYR A 114 -2.58 -20.88 -0.24
CA TYR A 114 -3.74 -21.78 -0.19
C TYR A 114 -3.79 -22.52 -1.52
#